data_AF-A0A8H9YYP1-F1
#
_entry.id   AF-A0A8H9YYP1-F1
#
_cell.length_a   1.000
_cell.length_b   1.000
_cell.length_c   1.000
_cell.angle_alpha   90.00
_cell.angle_beta   90.00
_cell.angle_gamma   90.00
#
_symmetry.space_group_name_H-M   'P 1'
#
loop_
_entity.id
_entity.type
_entity.pdbx_description
1 polymer ?
#
loop_
_entity_poly.entity_id
_entity_poly.type
_entity_poly.pdbx_seq_one_letter_code
_entity_poly.pdbx_strand_id
1 'polypeptide(L)'
;MSLRQLNIAPRAFLGFAFIALLVVVLGVFAVNRMTQIRQSSMDMGTNQLPSVTFLGNITENVLRLRILSFRVLVNREPAALQEAETRIGVLADKVKKAQAGYDELPSGPEEAAVYNAFVTTLDNYLKAQAEMLALSKQGKVDEMRALINSRIKDGTDQMGEQLNKLIALNAADAKTADAEAGQSYEGAITGVIAVSVASALLTVLLAWLLTRSIVTPLRKALAVAETIASGDLSKPIEDDGKDEPARLLSALAAMQTNLRQTIQHIAGSATQLASAAEELSAVTEEASKGLQQQNNEIDQAATAVNEMTAAVEEVARNAVSTSEASGQSNQAAREGRDRVMDTVGAIQTMTQDVQNTAVMIEGLATQGRDIGKVLDVIRAIAEQTNLLALNAAIEAARAGEAGRGFAVVADEVRALAHRTAQSTQEIEKMVAGIQNGTGEAVQSMQQSNQRTQNTLEMARAAGVALEQITQSISLINERNLVIASASEEQAQVSREVDRNLVNIRDLATQSAAGANQTSAASHELSRLAVDLNGMVARFVI
;
A
#
# COMPACT_ATOMS: atom_id res chain seq x y z
N MET A 1 45.48 5.20 -28.12
CA MET A 1 44.02 4.99 -28.32
C MET A 1 43.62 3.74 -27.55
N SER A 2 42.75 3.88 -26.55
CA SER A 2 42.25 2.72 -25.80
C SER A 2 41.55 1.77 -26.78
N LEU A 3 42.01 0.53 -26.87
CA LEU A 3 41.35 -0.55 -27.59
C LEU A 3 39.91 -0.78 -27.08
N ARG A 4 39.40 -0.05 -26.08
CA ARG A 4 38.05 -0.19 -25.49
C ARG A 4 36.98 0.74 -26.09
N GLN A 5 37.27 1.38 -27.22
CA GLN A 5 36.26 2.17 -27.95
C GLN A 5 35.40 1.33 -28.92
N LEU A 6 35.86 0.13 -29.27
CA LEU A 6 35.14 -0.80 -30.15
C LEU A 6 34.58 -1.96 -29.32
N ASN A 7 33.53 -2.60 -29.82
CA ASN A 7 32.98 -3.83 -29.24
C ASN A 7 33.97 -5.02 -29.33
N ILE A 8 33.79 -6.06 -28.52
CA ILE A 8 34.69 -7.23 -28.46
C ILE A 8 34.79 -7.90 -29.84
N ALA A 9 33.65 -8.12 -30.50
CA ALA A 9 33.60 -8.79 -31.81
C ALA A 9 34.45 -8.11 -32.90
N PRO A 10 34.30 -6.81 -33.22
CA PRO A 10 35.13 -6.15 -34.24
C PRO A 10 36.61 -6.10 -33.86
N ARG A 11 36.95 -6.04 -32.56
CA ARG A 11 38.35 -6.06 -32.10
C ARG A 11 38.99 -7.43 -32.29
N ALA A 12 38.29 -8.48 -31.89
CA ALA A 12 38.73 -9.85 -32.12
C ALA A 12 38.88 -10.13 -33.61
N PHE A 13 37.91 -9.70 -34.43
CA PHE A 13 37.98 -9.82 -35.88
C PHE A 13 39.23 -9.14 -36.47
N LEU A 14 39.50 -7.88 -36.10
CA LEU A 14 40.71 -7.17 -36.56
C LEU A 14 42.00 -7.87 -36.13
N GLY A 15 42.06 -8.39 -34.90
CA GLY A 15 43.21 -9.15 -34.40
C GLY A 15 43.45 -10.45 -35.18
N PHE A 16 42.40 -11.25 -35.38
CA PHE A 16 42.50 -12.50 -36.15
C PHE A 16 42.77 -12.26 -37.64
N ALA A 17 42.16 -11.22 -38.23
CA ALA A 17 42.42 -10.83 -39.62
C ALA A 17 43.88 -10.42 -39.82
N PHE A 18 44.47 -9.71 -38.86
CA PHE A 18 45.89 -9.34 -38.90
C PHE A 18 46.82 -10.56 -38.81
N ILE A 19 46.52 -11.53 -37.93
CA ILE A 19 47.28 -12.78 -37.84
C ILE A 19 47.17 -13.59 -39.15
N ALA A 20 45.96 -13.70 -39.71
CA ALA A 20 45.75 -14.38 -40.99
C ALA A 20 46.55 -13.72 -42.13
N LEU A 21 46.60 -12.38 -42.15
CA LEU A 21 47.41 -11.63 -43.11
C LEU A 21 48.91 -11.94 -42.97
N LEU A 22 49.43 -12.03 -41.74
CA LEU A 22 50.84 -12.40 -41.51
C LEU A 22 51.17 -13.80 -42.05
N VAL A 23 50.27 -14.77 -41.88
CA VAL A 23 50.44 -16.12 -42.43
C VAL A 23 50.46 -16.11 -43.96
N VAL A 24 49.56 -15.34 -44.60
CA VAL A 24 49.54 -15.19 -46.06
C VAL A 24 50.83 -14.55 -46.56
N VAL A 25 51.30 -13.48 -45.91
CA VAL A 25 52.56 -12.79 -46.27
C VAL A 25 53.76 -13.74 -46.14
N LEU A 26 53.84 -14.52 -45.06
CA LEU A 26 54.88 -15.54 -44.87
C LEU A 26 54.84 -16.59 -45.98
N GLY A 27 53.65 -17.08 -46.33
CA GLY A 27 53.45 -18.06 -47.39
C GLY A 27 53.90 -17.55 -48.76
N VAL A 28 53.48 -16.33 -49.13
CA VAL A 28 53.89 -15.67 -50.37
C VAL A 28 55.41 -15.46 -50.42
N PHE A 29 56.01 -15.03 -49.31
CA PHE A 29 57.46 -14.85 -49.21
C PHE A 29 58.23 -16.16 -49.42
N ALA A 30 57.78 -17.26 -48.79
CA ALA A 30 58.41 -18.57 -48.93
C ALA A 30 58.31 -19.13 -50.36
N VAL A 31 57.14 -18.99 -51.00
CA VAL A 31 56.93 -19.42 -52.39
C VAL A 31 57.82 -18.65 -53.36
N ASN A 32 57.97 -17.33 -53.17
CA ASN A 32 58.84 -16.49 -54.00
C ASN A 32 60.31 -16.97 -53.93
N ARG A 33 60.82 -17.24 -52.73
CA ARG A 33 62.20 -17.74 -52.54
C ARG A 33 62.41 -19.13 -53.12
N MET A 34 61.46 -20.06 -52.96
CA MET A 34 61.54 -21.38 -53.60
C MET A 34 61.56 -21.31 -55.14
N THR A 35 60.89 -20.31 -55.72
CA THR A 35 60.85 -20.13 -57.18
C THR A 35 62.23 -19.72 -57.72
N GLN A 36 62.97 -18.85 -57.01
CA GLN A 36 64.34 -18.46 -57.38
C GLN A 36 65.30 -19.66 -57.35
N ILE A 37 65.25 -20.47 -56.29
CA ILE A 37 66.11 -21.67 -56.15
C ILE A 37 65.80 -22.69 -57.26
N ARG A 38 64.52 -22.87 -57.60
CA ARG A 38 64.11 -23.76 -58.69
C ARG A 38 64.66 -23.31 -60.04
N GLN A 39 64.71 -21.99 -60.31
CA GLN A 39 65.23 -21.47 -61.57
C GLN A 39 66.73 -21.76 -61.73
N SER A 40 67.55 -21.48 -60.71
CA SER A 40 68.98 -21.79 -60.72
C SER A 40 69.25 -23.30 -60.89
N SER A 41 68.43 -24.15 -60.27
CA SER A 41 68.53 -25.61 -60.46
C SER A 41 68.13 -26.07 -61.86
N MET A 42 67.20 -25.37 -62.53
CA MET A 42 66.82 -25.69 -63.90
C MET A 42 67.95 -25.34 -64.87
N ASP A 43 68.57 -24.17 -64.73
CA ASP A 43 69.66 -23.72 -65.60
C ASP A 43 70.81 -24.76 -65.59
N MET A 44 71.22 -25.25 -64.41
CA MET A 44 72.22 -26.33 -64.25
C MET A 44 71.87 -27.61 -65.03
N GLY A 45 70.59 -27.99 -65.05
CA GLY A 45 70.11 -29.20 -65.72
C GLY A 45 69.99 -29.07 -67.23
N THR A 46 69.66 -27.88 -67.74
CA THR A 46 69.37 -27.66 -69.16
C THR A 46 70.51 -27.01 -69.94
N ASN A 47 71.52 -26.44 -69.28
CA ASN A 47 72.65 -25.79 -69.94
C ASN A 47 74.00 -26.41 -69.57
N GLN A 48 74.47 -26.23 -68.32
CA GLN A 48 75.86 -26.57 -67.97
C GLN A 48 76.19 -28.08 -68.03
N LEU A 49 75.29 -28.95 -67.58
CA LEU A 49 75.50 -30.41 -67.65
C LEU A 49 75.52 -30.95 -69.09
N PRO A 50 74.57 -30.59 -69.97
CA PRO A 50 74.65 -30.89 -71.40
C PRO A 50 75.94 -30.37 -72.06
N SER A 51 76.37 -29.14 -71.78
CA SER A 51 77.57 -28.54 -72.36
C SER A 51 78.82 -29.38 -72.11
N VAL A 52 79.08 -29.76 -70.85
CA VAL A 52 80.23 -30.61 -70.50
C VAL A 52 80.13 -31.98 -71.15
N THR A 53 78.91 -32.53 -71.27
CA THR A 53 78.67 -33.84 -71.90
C THR A 53 78.97 -33.82 -73.40
N PHE A 54 78.51 -32.80 -74.14
CA PHE A 54 78.79 -32.68 -75.57
C PHE A 54 80.28 -32.44 -75.84
N LEU A 55 80.92 -31.53 -75.09
CA LEU A 55 82.36 -31.29 -75.22
C LEU A 55 83.18 -32.55 -74.91
N GLY A 56 82.79 -33.31 -73.87
CA GLY A 56 83.42 -34.60 -73.56
C GLY A 56 83.29 -35.61 -74.70
N ASN A 57 82.12 -35.71 -75.32
CA ASN A 57 81.89 -36.56 -76.49
C ASN A 57 82.77 -36.12 -77.69
N ILE A 58 82.89 -34.82 -77.94
CA ILE A 58 83.75 -34.29 -79.00
C ILE A 58 85.20 -34.69 -78.75
N THR A 59 85.72 -34.44 -77.54
CA THR A 59 87.09 -34.81 -77.14
C THR A 59 87.35 -36.30 -77.35
N GLU A 60 86.44 -37.17 -76.89
CA GLU A 60 86.58 -38.61 -77.05
C GLU A 60 86.68 -39.02 -78.52
N ASN A 61 85.78 -38.51 -79.37
CA ASN A 61 85.71 -38.92 -80.77
C ASN A 61 86.88 -38.33 -81.60
N VAL A 62 87.34 -37.12 -81.30
CA VAL A 62 88.54 -36.53 -81.93
C VAL A 62 89.80 -37.34 -81.60
N LEU A 63 89.97 -37.76 -80.33
CA LEU A 63 91.10 -38.62 -79.95
C LEU A 63 91.05 -39.98 -80.67
N ARG A 64 89.86 -40.59 -80.77
CA ARG A 64 89.67 -41.83 -81.54
C ARG A 64 89.97 -41.65 -83.04
N LEU A 65 89.60 -40.51 -83.63
CA LEU A 65 89.95 -40.15 -85.00
C LEU A 65 91.47 -40.08 -85.19
N ARG A 66 92.20 -39.43 -84.26
CA ARG A 66 93.68 -39.38 -84.30
C ARG A 66 94.31 -40.77 -84.21
N ILE A 67 93.79 -41.64 -83.35
CA ILE A 67 94.26 -43.05 -83.25
C ILE A 67 94.05 -43.78 -84.58
N LEU A 68 92.90 -43.60 -85.23
CA LEU A 68 92.64 -44.23 -86.52
C LEU A 68 93.53 -43.66 -87.64
N SER A 69 93.84 -42.36 -87.63
CA SER A 69 94.80 -41.77 -88.56
C SER A 69 96.17 -42.46 -88.48
N PHE A 70 96.66 -42.75 -87.27
CA PHE A 70 97.87 -43.56 -87.10
C PHE A 70 97.69 -45.02 -87.52
N ARG A 71 96.53 -45.63 -87.26
CA ARG A 71 96.26 -47.00 -87.69
C ARG A 71 96.30 -47.14 -89.22
N VAL A 72 95.75 -46.17 -89.97
CA VAL A 72 95.79 -46.13 -91.44
C VAL A 72 97.23 -46.02 -91.97
N LEU A 73 98.13 -45.41 -91.20
CA LEU A 73 99.56 -45.33 -91.52
C LEU A 73 100.30 -46.66 -91.26
N VAL A 74 99.99 -47.33 -90.15
CA VAL A 74 100.74 -48.52 -89.69
C VAL A 74 100.23 -49.83 -90.31
N ASN A 75 98.91 -50.02 -90.37
CA ASN A 75 98.31 -51.23 -90.93
C ASN A 75 97.75 -50.94 -92.33
N ARG A 76 98.39 -51.50 -93.35
CA ARG A 76 98.09 -51.27 -94.77
C ARG A 76 97.35 -52.42 -95.43
N GLU A 77 96.85 -53.40 -94.67
CA GLU A 77 96.00 -54.47 -95.20
C GLU A 77 94.69 -53.90 -95.76
N PRO A 78 94.22 -54.32 -96.95
CA PRO A 78 93.02 -53.75 -97.58
C PRO A 78 91.76 -53.79 -96.71
N ALA A 79 91.54 -54.89 -95.99
CA ALA A 79 90.41 -55.04 -95.08
C ALA A 79 90.49 -54.06 -93.89
N ALA A 80 91.68 -53.89 -93.32
CA ALA A 80 91.92 -52.97 -92.21
C ALA A 80 91.78 -51.50 -92.62
N LEU A 81 92.18 -51.15 -93.84
CA LEU A 81 92.02 -49.80 -94.39
C LEU A 81 90.55 -49.46 -94.63
N GLN A 82 89.76 -50.39 -95.19
CA GLN A 82 88.33 -50.19 -95.40
C GLN A 82 87.57 -50.04 -94.07
N GLU A 83 87.92 -50.84 -93.07
CA GLU A 83 87.35 -50.73 -91.72
C GLU A 83 87.71 -49.39 -91.07
N ALA A 84 88.98 -48.97 -91.18
CA ALA A 84 89.43 -47.70 -90.63
C ALA A 84 88.74 -46.50 -91.29
N GLU A 85 88.57 -46.50 -92.61
CA GLU A 85 87.82 -45.47 -93.34
C GLU A 85 86.36 -45.39 -92.86
N THR A 86 85.69 -46.55 -92.74
CA THR A 86 84.30 -46.62 -92.24
C THR A 86 84.20 -46.08 -90.82
N ARG A 87 85.11 -46.48 -89.92
CA ARG A 87 85.14 -46.01 -88.53
C ARG A 87 85.46 -44.51 -88.43
N ILE A 88 86.34 -43.99 -89.30
CA ILE A 88 86.63 -42.55 -89.38
C ILE A 88 85.37 -41.79 -89.78
N GLY A 89 84.61 -42.26 -90.77
CA GLY A 89 83.32 -41.66 -91.15
C GLY A 89 82.34 -41.61 -89.99
N VAL A 90 82.12 -42.74 -89.30
CA VAL A 90 81.22 -42.81 -88.13
C VAL A 90 81.64 -41.88 -87.00
N LEU A 91 82.95 -41.79 -86.70
CA LEU A 91 83.44 -40.91 -85.65
C LEU A 91 83.33 -39.43 -86.06
N ALA A 92 83.57 -39.09 -87.32
CA ALA A 92 83.37 -37.74 -87.84
C ALA A 92 81.89 -37.31 -87.72
N ASP A 93 80.95 -38.21 -88.02
CA ASP A 93 79.52 -37.96 -87.83
C ASP A 93 79.15 -37.79 -86.35
N LYS A 94 79.74 -38.60 -85.46
CA LYS A 94 79.55 -38.44 -84.01
C LYS A 94 80.09 -37.10 -83.49
N VAL A 95 81.25 -36.66 -83.98
CA VAL A 95 81.79 -35.33 -83.65
C VAL A 95 80.84 -34.24 -84.13
N LYS A 96 80.38 -34.29 -85.39
CA LYS A 96 79.42 -33.32 -85.93
C LYS A 96 78.11 -33.30 -85.16
N LYS A 97 77.60 -34.46 -84.75
CA LYS A 97 76.36 -34.56 -83.96
C LYS A 97 76.54 -33.97 -82.56
N ALA A 98 77.66 -34.24 -81.89
CA ALA A 98 77.96 -33.67 -80.58
C ALA A 98 78.21 -32.15 -80.68
N GLN A 99 78.84 -31.71 -81.77
CA GLN A 99 79.02 -30.29 -82.10
C GLN A 99 77.66 -29.59 -82.27
N ALA A 100 76.75 -30.14 -83.08
CA ALA A 100 75.42 -29.55 -83.27
C ALA A 100 74.61 -29.49 -81.97
N GLY A 101 74.76 -30.48 -81.09
CA GLY A 101 74.13 -30.45 -79.76
C GLY A 101 74.70 -29.37 -78.85
N TYR A 102 75.99 -29.05 -78.97
CA TYR A 102 76.62 -27.96 -78.24
C TYR A 102 76.30 -26.58 -78.84
N ASP A 103 76.13 -26.48 -80.17
CA ASP A 103 75.72 -25.26 -80.88
C ASP A 103 74.38 -24.69 -80.38
N GLU A 104 73.46 -25.56 -79.96
CA GLU A 104 72.13 -25.16 -79.48
C GLU A 104 72.12 -24.62 -78.04
N LEU A 105 73.23 -24.77 -77.31
CA LEU A 105 73.30 -24.39 -75.90
C LEU A 105 73.66 -22.90 -75.74
N PRO A 106 73.00 -22.19 -74.80
CA PRO A 106 73.33 -20.80 -74.48
C PRO A 106 74.77 -20.68 -73.96
N SER A 107 75.59 -19.88 -74.64
CA SER A 107 76.99 -19.64 -74.27
C SER A 107 77.28 -18.18 -73.93
N GLY A 108 78.22 -17.99 -73.00
CA GLY A 108 78.75 -16.67 -72.66
C GLY A 108 79.66 -16.10 -73.76
N PRO A 109 79.97 -14.78 -73.74
CA PRO A 109 80.79 -14.14 -74.78
C PRO A 109 82.21 -14.72 -74.88
N GLU A 110 82.83 -15.14 -73.77
CA GLU A 110 84.14 -15.79 -73.79
C GLU A 110 84.07 -17.23 -74.33
N GLU A 111 83.06 -17.99 -73.91
CA GLU A 111 82.82 -19.36 -74.37
C GLU A 111 82.56 -19.39 -75.88
N ALA A 112 81.68 -18.51 -76.38
CA ALA A 112 81.38 -18.38 -77.79
C ALA A 112 82.64 -18.07 -78.63
N ALA A 113 83.55 -17.23 -78.12
CA ALA A 113 84.80 -16.91 -78.82
C ALA A 113 85.74 -18.13 -78.94
N VAL A 114 85.92 -18.88 -77.84
CA VAL A 114 86.74 -20.10 -77.84
C VAL A 114 86.11 -21.19 -78.71
N TYR A 115 84.79 -21.30 -78.68
CA TYR A 115 84.06 -22.28 -79.47
C TYR A 115 84.16 -22.01 -80.97
N ASN A 116 84.02 -20.75 -81.41
CA ASN A 116 84.21 -20.40 -82.83
C ASN A 116 85.63 -20.73 -83.33
N ALA A 117 86.65 -20.54 -82.48
CA ALA A 117 88.01 -20.95 -82.79
C ALA A 117 88.13 -22.48 -82.89
N PHE A 118 87.47 -23.22 -81.99
CA PHE A 118 87.39 -24.68 -82.05
C PHE A 118 86.72 -25.18 -83.34
N VAL A 119 85.59 -24.61 -83.74
CA VAL A 119 84.86 -24.97 -84.97
C VAL A 119 85.77 -24.82 -86.20
N THR A 120 86.55 -23.73 -86.25
CA THR A 120 87.51 -23.49 -87.33
C THR A 120 88.63 -24.53 -87.34
N THR A 121 89.19 -24.87 -86.17
CA THR A 121 90.20 -25.93 -86.05
C THR A 121 89.66 -27.30 -86.44
N LEU A 122 88.42 -27.63 -86.03
CA LEU A 122 87.75 -28.88 -86.33
C LEU A 122 87.51 -29.06 -87.83
N ASP A 123 87.03 -28.03 -88.52
CA ASP A 123 86.83 -28.08 -89.98
C ASP A 123 88.16 -28.33 -90.71
N ASN A 124 89.22 -27.62 -90.32
CA ASN A 124 90.57 -27.82 -90.86
C ASN A 124 91.11 -29.23 -90.58
N TYR A 125 90.83 -29.77 -89.39
CA TYR A 125 91.20 -31.13 -89.01
C TYR A 125 90.45 -32.19 -89.84
N LEU A 126 89.14 -32.02 -90.04
CA LEU A 126 88.33 -32.95 -90.84
C LEU A 126 88.74 -32.92 -92.31
N LYS A 127 89.09 -31.74 -92.85
CA LYS A 127 89.69 -31.62 -94.20
C LYS A 127 91.03 -32.34 -94.29
N ALA A 128 91.92 -32.18 -93.31
CA ALA A 128 93.20 -32.90 -93.26
C ALA A 128 93.00 -34.43 -93.13
N GLN A 129 91.98 -34.88 -92.40
CA GLN A 129 91.57 -36.29 -92.33
C GLN A 129 91.13 -36.83 -93.71
N ALA A 130 90.31 -36.07 -94.44
CA ALA A 130 89.87 -36.45 -95.79
C ALA A 130 91.05 -36.52 -96.78
N GLU A 131 91.97 -35.54 -96.73
CA GLU A 131 93.21 -35.55 -97.51
C GLU A 131 94.10 -36.76 -97.18
N MET A 132 94.21 -37.12 -95.89
CA MET A 132 94.94 -38.29 -95.40
C MET A 132 94.38 -39.59 -95.99
N LEU A 133 93.05 -39.75 -95.99
CA LEU A 133 92.37 -40.88 -96.62
C LEU A 133 92.60 -40.92 -98.15
N ALA A 134 92.60 -39.78 -98.83
CA ALA A 134 92.89 -39.71 -100.26
C ALA A 134 94.34 -40.13 -100.58
N LEU A 135 95.32 -39.66 -99.79
CA LEU A 135 96.73 -40.07 -99.90
C LEU A 135 96.91 -41.57 -99.60
N SER A 136 96.16 -42.08 -98.63
CA SER A 136 96.12 -43.51 -98.29
C SER A 136 95.69 -44.36 -99.49
N LYS A 137 94.63 -43.96 -100.22
CA LYS A 137 94.15 -44.66 -101.43
C LYS A 137 95.12 -44.60 -102.61
N GLN A 138 95.88 -43.50 -102.71
CA GLN A 138 96.90 -43.31 -103.74
C GLN A 138 98.25 -43.99 -103.42
N GLY A 139 98.39 -44.61 -102.23
CA GLY A 139 99.63 -45.28 -101.82
C GLY A 139 100.77 -44.33 -101.41
N LYS A 140 100.50 -43.04 -101.25
CA LYS A 140 101.49 -41.99 -100.94
C LYS A 140 101.78 -41.92 -99.43
N VAL A 141 102.48 -42.93 -98.91
CA VAL A 141 102.65 -43.12 -97.46
C VAL A 141 103.49 -42.01 -96.78
N ASP A 142 104.52 -41.48 -97.44
CA ASP A 142 105.38 -40.45 -96.83
C ASP A 142 104.68 -39.08 -96.75
N GLU A 143 103.92 -38.69 -97.78
CA GLU A 143 103.05 -37.50 -97.76
C GLU A 143 101.99 -37.63 -96.67
N MET A 144 101.40 -38.82 -96.52
CA MET A 144 100.43 -39.12 -95.47
C MET A 144 101.06 -39.04 -94.07
N ARG A 145 102.29 -39.57 -93.88
CA ARG A 145 103.03 -39.48 -92.61
C ARG A 145 103.32 -38.02 -92.25
N ALA A 146 103.72 -37.20 -93.22
CA ALA A 146 103.95 -35.77 -93.01
C ALA A 146 102.66 -35.05 -92.60
N LEU A 147 101.53 -35.34 -93.27
CA LEU A 147 100.23 -34.76 -92.95
C LEU A 147 99.72 -35.16 -91.56
N ILE A 148 99.93 -36.42 -91.16
CA ILE A 148 99.58 -36.93 -89.83
C ILE A 148 100.40 -36.23 -88.75
N ASN A 149 101.72 -36.11 -88.93
CA ASN A 149 102.63 -35.53 -87.95
C ASN A 149 102.65 -33.99 -87.92
N SER A 150 101.97 -33.32 -88.86
CA SER A 150 101.79 -31.87 -88.89
C SER A 150 100.33 -31.51 -88.66
N ARG A 151 99.54 -31.29 -89.73
CA ARG A 151 98.17 -30.76 -89.67
C ARG A 151 97.23 -31.56 -88.77
N ILE A 152 97.28 -32.90 -88.78
CA ILE A 152 96.40 -33.72 -87.93
C ILE A 152 96.86 -33.67 -86.46
N LYS A 153 98.17 -33.76 -86.20
CA LYS A 153 98.74 -33.63 -84.86
C LYS A 153 98.42 -32.25 -84.29
N ASP A 154 98.80 -31.19 -84.98
CA ASP A 154 98.66 -29.80 -84.52
C ASP A 154 97.19 -29.42 -84.39
N GLY A 155 96.33 -29.85 -85.32
CA GLY A 155 94.88 -29.68 -85.21
C GLY A 155 94.30 -30.40 -83.99
N THR A 156 94.79 -31.60 -83.66
CA THR A 156 94.33 -32.30 -82.44
C THR A 156 94.85 -31.64 -81.17
N ASP A 157 96.10 -31.20 -81.15
CA ASP A 157 96.70 -30.54 -79.98
C ASP A 157 95.97 -29.20 -79.71
N GLN A 158 95.70 -28.40 -80.75
CA GLN A 158 94.92 -27.16 -80.67
C GLN A 158 93.47 -27.41 -80.23
N MET A 159 92.78 -28.39 -80.84
CA MET A 159 91.43 -28.76 -80.40
C MET A 159 91.42 -29.23 -78.95
N GLY A 160 92.45 -29.96 -78.50
CA GLY A 160 92.58 -30.40 -77.11
C GLY A 160 92.64 -29.22 -76.14
N GLU A 161 93.45 -28.20 -76.44
CA GLU A 161 93.52 -26.97 -75.64
C GLU A 161 92.19 -26.21 -75.64
N GLN A 162 91.58 -26.05 -76.81
CA GLN A 162 90.30 -25.34 -76.97
C GLN A 162 89.16 -26.06 -76.23
N LEU A 163 89.03 -27.38 -76.39
CA LEU A 163 88.02 -28.19 -75.70
C LEU A 163 88.24 -28.19 -74.18
N ASN A 164 89.49 -28.29 -73.71
CA ASN A 164 89.79 -28.17 -72.29
C ASN A 164 89.40 -26.79 -71.74
N LYS A 165 89.63 -25.71 -72.51
CA LYS A 165 89.20 -24.37 -72.11
C LYS A 165 87.66 -24.26 -72.06
N LEU A 166 86.94 -24.80 -73.04
CA LEU A 166 85.47 -24.81 -73.05
C LEU A 166 84.88 -25.62 -71.89
N ILE A 167 85.47 -26.78 -71.58
CA ILE A 167 85.08 -27.60 -70.42
C ILE A 167 85.35 -26.84 -69.13
N ALA A 168 86.49 -26.16 -69.02
CA ALA A 168 86.83 -25.37 -67.83
C ALA A 168 85.88 -24.18 -67.61
N LEU A 169 85.47 -23.49 -68.68
CA LEU A 169 84.49 -22.40 -68.61
C LEU A 169 83.13 -22.92 -68.13
N ASN A 170 82.60 -23.98 -68.75
CA ASN A 170 81.33 -24.57 -68.34
C ASN A 170 81.37 -25.15 -66.92
N ALA A 171 82.50 -25.73 -66.50
CA ALA A 171 82.67 -26.23 -65.14
C ALA A 171 82.74 -25.07 -64.10
N ALA A 172 83.35 -23.93 -64.48
CA ALA A 172 83.37 -22.74 -63.63
C ALA A 172 81.98 -22.11 -63.49
N ASP A 173 81.21 -22.04 -64.59
CA ASP A 173 79.83 -21.54 -64.58
C ASP A 173 78.91 -22.45 -63.76
N ALA A 174 79.06 -23.78 -63.87
CA ALA A 174 78.32 -24.74 -63.04
C ALA A 174 78.62 -24.55 -61.54
N LYS A 175 79.89 -24.33 -61.19
CA LYS A 175 80.30 -24.09 -59.79
C LYS A 175 79.79 -22.75 -59.26
N THR A 176 79.73 -21.73 -60.11
CA THR A 176 79.17 -20.41 -59.75
C THR A 176 77.67 -20.52 -59.51
N ALA A 177 76.94 -21.20 -60.41
CA ALA A 177 75.52 -21.45 -60.25
C ALA A 177 75.18 -22.25 -58.96
N ASP A 178 76.00 -23.25 -58.60
CA ASP A 178 75.86 -24.00 -57.35
C ASP A 178 76.06 -23.11 -56.11
N ALA A 179 77.08 -22.24 -56.13
CA ALA A 179 77.34 -21.30 -55.04
C ALA A 179 76.22 -20.26 -54.89
N GLU A 180 75.69 -19.73 -56.00
CA GLU A 180 74.55 -18.80 -56.01
C GLU A 180 73.25 -19.47 -55.52
N ALA A 181 73.02 -20.72 -55.90
CA ALA A 181 71.89 -21.51 -55.40
C ALA A 181 72.02 -21.77 -53.88
N GLY A 182 73.23 -22.08 -53.41
CA GLY A 182 73.53 -22.26 -51.98
C GLY A 182 73.28 -20.98 -51.16
N GLN A 183 73.79 -19.83 -51.61
CA GLN A 183 73.52 -18.54 -50.94
C GLN A 183 72.03 -18.17 -50.95
N SER A 184 71.35 -18.42 -52.07
CA SER A 184 69.90 -18.18 -52.17
C SER A 184 69.11 -19.06 -51.21
N TYR A 185 69.53 -20.31 -51.01
CA TYR A 185 68.94 -21.24 -50.05
C TYR A 185 69.15 -20.79 -48.59
N GLU A 186 70.37 -20.45 -48.19
CA GLU A 186 70.66 -19.96 -46.83
C GLU A 186 69.92 -18.64 -46.53
N GLY A 187 69.90 -17.72 -47.50
CA GLY A 187 69.15 -16.47 -47.41
C GLY A 187 67.64 -16.69 -47.30
N ALA A 188 67.09 -17.67 -48.03
CA ALA A 188 65.69 -18.06 -47.95
C ALA A 188 65.31 -18.62 -46.57
N ILE A 189 66.11 -19.55 -46.02
CA ILE A 189 65.89 -20.11 -44.68
C ILE A 189 65.94 -19.02 -43.62
N THR A 190 66.98 -18.18 -43.64
CA THR A 190 67.15 -17.11 -42.67
C THR A 190 66.00 -16.11 -42.73
N GLY A 191 65.56 -15.74 -43.94
CA GLY A 191 64.40 -14.87 -44.14
C GLY A 191 63.10 -15.47 -43.62
N VAL A 192 62.83 -16.75 -43.91
CA VAL A 192 61.63 -17.46 -43.42
C VAL A 192 61.62 -17.54 -41.89
N ILE A 193 62.76 -17.87 -41.26
CA ILE A 193 62.89 -17.91 -39.80
C ILE A 193 62.64 -16.52 -39.21
N ALA A 194 63.25 -15.47 -39.74
CA ALA A 194 63.09 -14.11 -39.23
C ALA A 194 61.63 -13.62 -39.29
N VAL A 195 60.95 -13.82 -40.42
CA VAL A 195 59.53 -13.44 -40.57
C VAL A 195 58.63 -14.31 -39.68
N SER A 196 58.95 -15.59 -39.50
CA SER A 196 58.19 -16.49 -38.60
C SER A 196 58.29 -16.06 -37.14
N VAL A 197 59.50 -15.74 -36.66
CA VAL A 197 59.72 -15.25 -35.29
C VAL A 197 59.03 -13.91 -35.07
N ALA A 198 59.16 -12.96 -36.01
CA ALA A 198 58.47 -11.67 -35.92
C ALA A 198 56.93 -11.83 -35.87
N SER A 199 56.38 -12.72 -36.70
CA SER A 199 54.95 -13.02 -36.73
C SER A 199 54.47 -13.67 -35.42
N ALA A 200 55.27 -14.58 -34.85
CA ALA A 200 54.97 -15.20 -33.56
C ALA A 200 54.96 -14.16 -32.41
N LEU A 201 55.95 -13.28 -32.35
CA LEU A 201 56.01 -12.22 -31.34
C LEU A 201 54.84 -11.24 -31.45
N LEU A 202 54.48 -10.81 -32.66
CA LEU A 202 53.32 -9.96 -32.89
C LEU A 202 52.01 -10.65 -32.50
N THR A 203 51.88 -11.95 -32.77
CA THR A 203 50.71 -12.75 -32.38
C THR A 203 50.57 -12.82 -30.85
N VAL A 204 51.67 -13.08 -30.13
CA VAL A 204 51.67 -13.11 -28.65
C VAL A 204 51.31 -11.74 -28.07
N LEU A 205 51.89 -10.67 -28.62
CA LEU A 205 51.60 -9.30 -28.17
C LEU A 205 50.12 -8.93 -28.37
N LEU A 206 49.54 -9.23 -29.54
CA LEU A 206 48.13 -8.99 -29.84
C LEU A 206 47.22 -9.82 -28.94
N ALA A 207 47.53 -11.11 -28.73
CA ALA A 207 46.77 -11.98 -27.83
C ALA A 207 46.79 -11.45 -26.40
N TRP A 208 47.94 -10.98 -25.91
CA TRP A 208 48.07 -10.39 -24.58
C TRP A 208 47.26 -9.09 -24.43
N LEU A 209 47.35 -8.17 -25.40
CA LEU A 209 46.59 -6.91 -25.39
C LEU A 209 45.07 -7.17 -25.42
N LEU A 210 44.62 -8.10 -26.28
CA LEU A 210 43.20 -8.45 -26.40
C LEU A 210 42.68 -9.09 -25.11
N THR A 211 43.42 -10.06 -24.56
CA THR A 211 43.08 -10.73 -23.30
C THR A 211 42.99 -9.72 -22.15
N ARG A 212 44.00 -8.86 -21.99
CA ARG A 212 44.01 -7.83 -20.95
C ARG A 212 42.83 -6.86 -21.07
N SER A 213 42.44 -6.51 -22.31
CA SER A 213 41.34 -5.59 -22.59
C SER A 213 39.95 -6.16 -22.25
N ILE A 214 39.78 -7.48 -22.27
CA ILE A 214 38.51 -8.17 -21.98
C ILE A 214 38.45 -8.63 -20.51
N VAL A 215 39.50 -9.30 -20.04
CA VAL A 215 39.50 -9.96 -18.72
C VAL A 215 39.51 -8.93 -17.58
N THR A 216 40.23 -7.81 -17.72
CA THR A 216 40.34 -6.82 -16.64
C THR A 216 39.00 -6.15 -16.33
N PRO A 217 38.26 -5.61 -17.32
CA PRO A 217 36.94 -5.03 -17.06
C PRO A 217 35.89 -6.05 -16.59
N LEU A 218 35.93 -7.29 -17.08
CA LEU A 218 35.04 -8.35 -16.61
C LEU A 218 35.28 -8.71 -15.14
N ARG A 219 36.54 -8.76 -14.70
CA ARG A 219 36.88 -8.93 -13.27
C ARG A 219 36.36 -7.78 -12.41
N LYS A 220 36.42 -6.54 -12.91
CA LYS A 220 35.82 -5.38 -12.21
C LYS A 220 34.30 -5.53 -12.09
N ALA A 221 33.62 -5.90 -13.18
CA ALA A 221 32.17 -6.12 -13.17
C ALA A 221 31.77 -7.24 -12.19
N LEU A 222 32.54 -8.32 -12.14
CA LEU A 222 32.33 -9.40 -11.16
C LEU A 222 32.49 -8.89 -9.72
N ALA A 223 33.56 -8.17 -9.41
CA ALA A 223 33.80 -7.62 -8.07
C ALA A 223 32.69 -6.64 -7.64
N VAL A 224 32.18 -5.82 -8.57
CA VAL A 224 31.03 -4.95 -8.34
C VAL A 224 29.77 -5.76 -8.04
N ALA A 225 29.48 -6.80 -8.83
CA ALA A 225 28.34 -7.66 -8.59
C ALA A 225 28.42 -8.39 -7.24
N GLU A 226 29.60 -8.89 -6.85
CA GLU A 226 29.85 -9.48 -5.53
C GLU A 226 29.66 -8.47 -4.38
N THR A 227 30.10 -7.22 -4.59
CA THR A 227 29.91 -6.13 -3.61
C THR A 227 28.42 -5.83 -3.40
N ILE A 228 27.66 -5.68 -4.50
CA ILE A 228 26.20 -5.51 -4.45
C ILE A 228 25.52 -6.71 -3.78
N ALA A 229 25.93 -7.94 -4.11
CA ALA A 229 25.38 -9.16 -3.52
C ALA A 229 25.66 -9.27 -2.01
N SER A 230 26.77 -8.70 -1.53
CA SER A 230 27.09 -8.61 -0.10
C SER A 230 26.30 -7.53 0.65
N GLY A 231 25.52 -6.71 -0.07
CA GLY A 231 24.71 -5.62 0.49
C GLY A 231 25.43 -4.28 0.58
N ASP A 232 26.66 -4.15 0.08
CA ASP A 232 27.38 -2.87 0.02
C ASP A 232 27.05 -2.14 -1.30
N LEU A 233 26.28 -1.06 -1.18
CA LEU A 233 25.85 -0.17 -2.27
C LEU A 233 26.55 1.20 -2.20
N SER A 234 27.51 1.38 -1.29
CA SER A 234 28.13 2.68 -1.01
C SER A 234 29.18 3.10 -2.04
N LYS A 235 29.80 2.11 -2.71
CA LYS A 235 30.94 2.35 -3.61
C LYS A 235 30.46 2.79 -5.00
N PRO A 236 30.92 3.94 -5.52
CA PRO A 236 30.58 4.36 -6.88
C PRO A 236 31.20 3.42 -7.91
N ILE A 237 30.42 3.06 -8.93
CA ILE A 237 30.85 2.23 -10.05
C ILE A 237 31.29 3.15 -11.18
N GLU A 238 32.61 3.31 -11.33
CA GLU A 238 33.21 4.09 -12.41
C GLU A 238 33.57 3.20 -13.60
N ASP A 239 33.30 3.69 -14.80
CA ASP A 239 33.72 3.07 -16.04
C ASP A 239 34.24 4.09 -17.05
N ASP A 240 35.26 3.67 -17.81
CA ASP A 240 36.05 4.46 -18.75
C ASP A 240 36.02 3.87 -20.18
N GLY A 241 35.13 2.92 -20.48
CA GLY A 241 34.98 2.28 -21.79
C GLY A 241 33.69 2.62 -22.54
N LYS A 242 33.57 2.12 -23.79
CA LYS A 242 32.32 2.16 -24.58
C LYS A 242 31.92 0.78 -25.12
N ASP A 243 32.61 -0.27 -24.68
CA ASP A 243 32.44 -1.65 -25.11
C ASP A 243 31.42 -2.41 -24.25
N GLU A 244 31.22 -3.71 -24.53
CA GLU A 244 30.24 -4.53 -23.82
C GLU A 244 30.49 -4.65 -22.32
N PRO A 245 31.74 -4.83 -21.81
CA PRO A 245 32.02 -4.80 -20.38
C PRO A 245 31.71 -3.43 -19.74
N ALA A 246 31.94 -2.34 -20.46
CA ALA A 246 31.58 -0.99 -20.04
C ALA A 246 30.06 -0.80 -19.90
N ARG A 247 29.29 -1.30 -20.88
CA ARG A 247 27.82 -1.33 -20.82
C ARG A 247 27.31 -2.20 -19.67
N LEU A 248 27.97 -3.31 -19.37
CA LEU A 248 27.66 -4.16 -18.21
C LEU A 248 27.89 -3.41 -16.89
N LEU A 249 29.03 -2.72 -16.73
CA LEU A 249 29.29 -1.88 -15.56
C LEU A 249 28.26 -0.76 -15.40
N SER A 250 27.89 -0.10 -16.49
CA SER A 250 26.84 0.93 -16.49
C SER A 250 25.48 0.38 -16.07
N ALA A 251 25.11 -0.83 -16.52
CA ALA A 251 23.88 -1.49 -16.10
C ALA A 251 23.91 -1.89 -14.60
N LEU A 252 25.05 -2.36 -14.10
CA LEU A 252 25.25 -2.62 -12.67
C LEU A 252 25.16 -1.33 -11.84
N ALA A 253 25.67 -0.20 -12.34
CA ALA A 253 25.56 1.10 -11.69
C ALA A 253 24.10 1.60 -11.60
N ALA A 254 23.33 1.44 -12.67
CA ALA A 254 21.90 1.73 -12.66
C ALA A 254 21.15 0.81 -11.68
N MET A 255 21.48 -0.49 -11.65
CA MET A 255 20.91 -1.45 -10.70
C MET A 255 21.22 -1.07 -9.25
N GLN A 256 22.48 -0.75 -8.95
CA GLN A 256 22.91 -0.28 -7.62
C GLN A 256 22.12 0.96 -7.20
N THR A 257 21.98 1.95 -8.09
CA THR A 257 21.24 3.19 -7.81
C THR A 257 19.77 2.91 -7.49
N ASN A 258 19.10 2.09 -8.30
CA ASN A 258 17.71 1.72 -8.09
C ASN A 258 17.51 0.92 -6.80
N LEU A 259 18.41 -0.02 -6.49
CA LEU A 259 18.39 -0.75 -5.21
C LEU A 259 18.55 0.22 -4.05
N ARG A 260 19.51 1.13 -4.12
CA ARG A 260 19.77 2.13 -3.08
C ARG A 260 18.54 3.01 -2.80
N GLN A 261 17.92 3.54 -3.85
CA GLN A 261 16.67 4.31 -3.74
C GLN A 261 15.53 3.48 -3.13
N THR A 262 15.37 2.22 -3.56
CA THR A 262 14.34 1.32 -3.06
C THR A 262 14.52 1.05 -1.57
N ILE A 263 15.76 0.74 -1.14
CA ILE A 263 16.07 0.49 0.27
C ILE A 263 15.86 1.76 1.12
N GLN A 264 16.25 2.95 0.62
CA GLN A 264 15.99 4.22 1.30
C GLN A 264 14.48 4.50 1.45
N HIS A 265 13.69 4.25 0.40
CA HIS A 265 12.23 4.38 0.47
C HIS A 265 11.62 3.42 1.49
N ILE A 266 12.06 2.15 1.51
CA ILE A 266 11.60 1.16 2.48
C ILE A 266 11.96 1.58 3.91
N ALA A 267 13.17 2.10 4.15
CA ALA A 267 13.58 2.62 5.47
C ALA A 267 12.70 3.79 5.93
N GLY A 268 12.39 4.72 5.01
CA GLY A 268 11.50 5.84 5.26
C GLY A 268 10.08 5.38 5.61
N SER A 269 9.52 4.46 4.83
CA SER A 269 8.20 3.88 5.08
C SER A 269 8.14 3.08 6.38
N ALA A 270 9.19 2.34 6.73
CA ALA A 270 9.29 1.65 8.02
C ALA A 270 9.25 2.64 9.19
N THR A 271 9.98 3.76 9.07
CA THR A 271 10.00 4.80 10.11
C THR A 271 8.62 5.45 10.26
N GLN A 272 7.95 5.77 9.16
CA GLN A 272 6.57 6.28 9.18
C GLN A 272 5.58 5.27 9.79
N LEU A 273 5.73 3.98 9.48
CA LEU A 273 4.90 2.92 10.04
C LEU A 273 5.10 2.79 11.56
N ALA A 274 6.34 2.88 12.04
CA ALA A 274 6.64 2.87 13.47
C ALA A 274 5.98 4.05 14.20
N SER A 275 6.12 5.27 13.65
CA SER A 275 5.49 6.46 14.24
C SER A 275 3.96 6.38 14.23
N ALA A 276 3.36 5.92 13.13
CA ALA A 276 1.90 5.74 13.05
C ALA A 276 1.40 4.67 14.04
N ALA A 277 2.16 3.61 14.26
CA ALA A 277 1.84 2.57 15.25
C ALA A 277 1.93 3.11 16.69
N GLU A 278 2.93 3.93 17.02
CA GLU A 278 3.02 4.61 18.31
C GLU A 278 1.84 5.57 18.54
N GLU A 279 1.48 6.37 17.53
CA GLU A 279 0.34 7.28 17.59
C GLU A 279 -0.98 6.52 17.79
N LEU A 280 -1.19 5.44 17.04
CA LEU A 280 -2.35 4.56 17.24
C LEU A 280 -2.37 3.94 18.65
N SER A 281 -1.22 3.54 19.18
CA SER A 281 -1.13 3.01 20.55
C SER A 281 -1.55 4.05 21.58
N ALA A 282 -1.09 5.30 21.44
CA ALA A 282 -1.45 6.39 22.34
C ALA A 282 -2.95 6.72 22.29
N VAL A 283 -3.51 6.84 21.07
CA VAL A 283 -4.96 7.07 20.88
C VAL A 283 -5.80 5.92 21.46
N THR A 284 -5.33 4.69 21.31
CA THR A 284 -6.03 3.51 21.84
C THR A 284 -5.99 3.45 23.37
N GLU A 285 -4.88 3.86 23.98
CA GLU A 285 -4.77 3.96 25.44
C GLU A 285 -5.70 5.05 26.00
N GLU A 286 -5.78 6.19 25.33
CA GLU A 286 -6.72 7.26 25.67
C GLU A 286 -8.18 6.78 25.53
N ALA A 287 -8.51 6.10 24.43
CA ALA A 287 -9.83 5.51 24.22
C ALA A 287 -10.19 4.50 25.31
N SER A 288 -9.24 3.68 25.75
CA SER A 288 -9.44 2.71 26.84
C SER A 288 -9.74 3.40 28.18
N LYS A 289 -9.04 4.50 28.49
CA LYS A 289 -9.33 5.34 29.67
C LYS A 289 -10.71 5.98 29.57
N GLY A 290 -11.07 6.51 28.40
CA GLY A 290 -12.40 7.07 28.14
C GLY A 290 -13.52 6.05 28.32
N LEU A 291 -13.34 4.82 27.84
CA LEU A 291 -14.32 3.73 28.01
C LEU A 291 -14.47 3.29 29.47
N GLN A 292 -13.40 3.33 30.26
CA GLN A 292 -13.48 3.06 31.70
C GLN A 292 -14.29 4.15 32.41
N GLN A 293 -14.07 5.42 32.07
CA GLN A 293 -14.86 6.52 32.63
C GLN A 293 -16.33 6.41 32.21
N GLN A 294 -16.60 6.13 30.93
CA GLN A 294 -17.95 5.95 30.41
C GLN A 294 -18.70 4.82 31.14
N ASN A 295 -18.06 3.68 31.42
CA ASN A 295 -18.67 2.62 32.22
C ASN A 295 -19.06 3.08 33.62
N ASN A 296 -18.20 3.85 34.30
CA ASN A 296 -18.51 4.39 35.62
C ASN A 296 -19.71 5.36 35.57
N GLU A 297 -19.80 6.20 34.54
CA GLU A 297 -20.94 7.11 34.34
C GLU A 297 -22.23 6.34 34.04
N ILE A 298 -22.17 5.24 33.28
CA ILE A 298 -23.32 4.37 33.02
C ILE A 298 -23.80 3.68 34.30
N ASP A 299 -22.91 3.15 35.14
CA ASP A 299 -23.29 2.53 36.41
C ASP A 299 -23.96 3.55 37.36
N GLN A 300 -23.48 4.80 37.38
CA GLN A 300 -24.12 5.89 38.12
C GLN A 300 -25.51 6.24 37.55
N ALA A 301 -25.63 6.34 36.22
CA ALA A 301 -26.91 6.60 35.56
C ALA A 301 -27.92 5.48 35.83
N ALA A 302 -27.49 4.21 35.81
CA ALA A 302 -28.34 3.07 36.10
C ALA A 302 -28.84 3.09 37.56
N THR A 303 -27.98 3.51 38.49
CA THR A 303 -28.37 3.72 39.89
C THR A 303 -29.43 4.82 40.00
N ALA A 304 -29.22 5.97 39.35
CA ALA A 304 -30.15 7.09 39.36
C ALA A 304 -31.51 6.74 38.72
N VAL A 305 -31.53 5.94 37.65
CA VAL A 305 -32.76 5.48 37.01
C VAL A 305 -33.52 4.49 37.90
N ASN A 306 -32.83 3.62 38.64
CA ASN A 306 -33.46 2.76 39.63
C ASN A 306 -34.10 3.56 40.78
N GLU A 307 -33.39 4.56 41.33
CA GLU A 307 -33.95 5.45 42.35
C GLU A 307 -35.15 6.25 41.82
N MET A 308 -35.06 6.74 40.57
CA MET A 308 -36.16 7.44 39.92
C MET A 308 -37.39 6.55 39.73
N THR A 309 -37.19 5.30 39.31
CA THR A 309 -38.28 4.33 39.13
C THR A 309 -38.99 4.08 40.47
N ALA A 310 -38.23 3.87 41.55
CA ALA A 310 -38.78 3.69 42.89
C ALA A 310 -39.57 4.92 43.38
N ALA A 311 -39.04 6.12 43.15
CA ALA A 311 -39.70 7.38 43.51
C ALA A 311 -41.01 7.59 42.72
N VAL A 312 -41.02 7.29 41.42
CA VAL A 312 -42.21 7.40 40.58
C VAL A 312 -43.29 6.40 41.01
N GLU A 313 -42.92 5.15 41.31
CA GLU A 313 -43.88 4.18 41.85
C GLU A 313 -44.45 4.62 43.21
N GLU A 314 -43.65 5.28 44.04
CA GLU A 314 -44.12 5.85 45.31
C GLU A 314 -45.11 7.00 45.08
N VAL A 315 -44.86 7.88 44.12
CA VAL A 315 -45.82 8.94 43.73
C VAL A 315 -47.13 8.33 43.23
N ALA A 316 -47.08 7.28 42.41
CA ALA A 316 -48.28 6.57 41.95
C ALA A 316 -49.08 6.00 43.13
N ARG A 317 -48.42 5.31 44.07
CA ARG A 317 -49.05 4.77 45.29
C ARG A 317 -49.67 5.88 46.14
N ASN A 318 -48.97 6.99 46.33
CA ASN A 318 -49.46 8.14 47.09
C ASN A 318 -50.67 8.79 46.41
N ALA A 319 -50.69 8.90 45.09
CA ALA A 319 -51.83 9.43 44.35
C ALA A 319 -53.08 8.54 44.53
N VAL A 320 -52.93 7.21 44.44
CA VAL A 320 -54.02 6.26 44.69
C VAL A 320 -54.53 6.36 46.13
N SER A 321 -53.63 6.35 47.12
CA SER A 321 -54.02 6.48 48.53
C SER A 321 -54.72 7.82 48.81
N THR A 322 -54.26 8.92 48.19
CA THR A 322 -54.90 10.24 48.33
C THR A 322 -56.26 10.28 47.64
N SER A 323 -56.45 9.57 46.52
CA SER A 323 -57.74 9.39 45.84
C SER A 323 -58.73 8.66 46.76
N GLU A 324 -58.31 7.57 47.41
CA GLU A 324 -59.15 6.84 48.39
C GLU A 324 -59.54 7.71 49.59
N ALA A 325 -58.59 8.43 50.18
CA ALA A 325 -58.85 9.35 51.30
C ALA A 325 -59.77 10.52 50.89
N SER A 326 -59.63 11.02 49.67
CA SER A 326 -60.54 12.01 49.09
C SER A 326 -61.94 11.42 48.92
N GLY A 327 -62.07 10.18 48.45
CA GLY A 327 -63.36 9.48 48.35
C GLY A 327 -64.07 9.38 49.71
N GLN A 328 -63.35 9.00 50.77
CA GLN A 328 -63.89 8.95 52.13
C GLN A 328 -64.29 10.34 52.64
N SER A 329 -63.47 11.37 52.38
CA SER A 329 -63.76 12.75 52.77
C SER A 329 -65.00 13.31 52.05
N ASN A 330 -65.17 12.96 50.77
CA ASN A 330 -66.35 13.34 49.99
C ASN A 330 -67.63 12.72 50.56
N GLN A 331 -67.56 11.44 50.95
CA GLN A 331 -68.68 10.75 51.58
C GLN A 331 -69.05 11.39 52.92
N ALA A 332 -68.07 11.66 53.78
CA ALA A 332 -68.29 12.33 55.07
C ALA A 332 -68.88 13.74 54.90
N ALA A 333 -68.41 14.51 53.91
CA ALA A 333 -68.95 15.84 53.62
C ALA A 333 -70.40 15.79 53.08
N ARG A 334 -70.75 14.78 52.26
CA ARG A 334 -72.13 14.53 51.82
C ARG A 334 -73.04 14.18 52.97
N GLU A 335 -72.63 13.26 53.84
CA GLU A 335 -73.39 12.90 55.05
C GLU A 335 -73.57 14.10 55.98
N GLY A 336 -72.52 14.92 56.15
CA GLY A 336 -72.59 16.17 56.90
C GLY A 336 -73.60 17.15 56.30
N ARG A 337 -73.61 17.30 54.96
CA ARG A 337 -74.54 18.18 54.26
C ARG A 337 -75.98 17.72 54.45
N ASP A 338 -76.23 16.43 54.33
CA ASP A 338 -77.56 15.86 54.48
C ASP A 338 -78.09 16.06 55.92
N ARG A 339 -77.24 15.90 56.96
CA ARG A 339 -77.59 16.25 58.34
C ARG A 339 -77.89 17.73 58.55
N VAL A 340 -77.16 18.62 57.87
CA VAL A 340 -77.44 20.06 57.90
C VAL A 340 -78.78 20.37 57.25
N MET A 341 -79.14 19.69 56.15
CA MET A 341 -80.45 19.82 55.51
C MET A 341 -81.59 19.36 56.42
N ASP A 342 -81.41 18.25 57.14
CA ASP A 342 -82.37 17.81 58.17
C ASP A 342 -82.53 18.85 59.28
N THR A 343 -81.42 19.46 59.70
CA THR A 343 -81.40 20.53 60.72
C THR A 343 -82.14 21.78 60.22
N VAL A 344 -81.94 22.17 58.96
CA VAL A 344 -82.68 23.26 58.31
C VAL A 344 -84.18 22.98 58.34
N GLY A 345 -84.60 21.75 58.01
CA GLY A 345 -86.00 21.35 58.08
C GLY A 345 -86.58 21.46 59.50
N ALA A 346 -85.86 20.94 60.50
CA ALA A 346 -86.27 21.03 61.91
C ALA A 346 -86.38 22.48 62.41
N ILE A 347 -85.45 23.36 62.02
CA ILE A 347 -85.49 24.79 62.37
C ILE A 347 -86.68 25.49 61.70
N GLN A 348 -87.03 25.13 60.47
CA GLN A 348 -88.22 25.66 59.79
C GLN A 348 -89.51 25.27 60.51
N THR A 349 -89.64 24.01 60.93
CA THR A 349 -90.75 23.55 61.77
C THR A 349 -90.80 24.32 63.09
N MET A 350 -89.66 24.47 63.77
CA MET A 350 -89.57 25.24 65.02
C MET A 350 -89.94 26.72 64.83
N THR A 351 -89.59 27.32 63.69
CA THR A 351 -90.00 28.69 63.34
C THR A 351 -91.51 28.79 63.27
N GLN A 352 -92.17 27.81 62.64
CA GLN A 352 -93.62 27.75 62.54
C GLN A 352 -94.29 27.57 63.92
N ASP A 353 -93.74 26.69 64.76
CA ASP A 353 -94.27 26.45 66.11
C ASP A 353 -94.15 27.69 67.01
N VAL A 354 -93.03 28.41 66.91
CA VAL A 354 -92.82 29.69 67.61
C VAL A 354 -93.82 30.74 67.12
N GLN A 355 -94.04 30.85 65.80
CA GLN A 355 -95.04 31.78 65.26
C GLN A 355 -96.47 31.43 65.72
N ASN A 356 -96.85 30.15 65.67
CA ASN A 356 -98.16 29.69 66.12
C ASN A 356 -98.37 29.97 67.62
N THR A 357 -97.34 29.74 68.43
CA THR A 357 -97.40 29.99 69.88
C THR A 357 -97.47 31.49 70.19
N ALA A 358 -96.78 32.33 69.40
CA ALA A 358 -96.89 33.79 69.52
C ALA A 358 -98.33 34.27 69.29
N VAL A 359 -99.01 33.73 68.26
CA VAL A 359 -100.43 34.03 67.96
C VAL A 359 -101.35 33.59 69.11
N MET A 360 -101.13 32.40 69.69
CA MET A 360 -101.93 31.93 70.83
C MET A 360 -101.78 32.83 72.06
N ILE A 361 -100.56 33.28 72.37
CA ILE A 361 -100.29 34.18 73.51
C ILE A 361 -100.88 35.57 73.25
N GLU A 362 -100.80 36.07 72.02
CA GLU A 362 -101.45 37.33 71.62
C GLU A 362 -102.99 37.26 71.76
N GLY A 363 -103.57 36.11 71.42
CA GLY A 363 -104.97 35.80 71.70
C GLY A 363 -105.30 35.85 73.20
N LEU A 364 -104.46 35.24 74.05
CA LEU A 364 -104.62 35.28 75.51
C LEU A 364 -104.49 36.70 76.07
N ALA A 365 -103.54 37.50 75.56
CA ALA A 365 -103.39 38.90 75.94
C ALA A 365 -104.66 39.73 75.59
N THR A 366 -105.29 39.42 74.45
CA THR A 366 -106.55 40.04 74.03
C THR A 366 -107.71 39.62 74.94
N GLN A 367 -107.85 38.33 75.21
CA GLN A 367 -108.87 37.81 76.14
C GLN A 367 -108.70 38.40 77.55
N GLY A 368 -107.46 38.53 78.03
CA GLY A 368 -107.16 39.18 79.30
C GLY A 368 -107.57 40.65 79.34
N ARG A 369 -107.47 41.37 78.21
CA ARG A 369 -107.96 42.75 78.08
C ARG A 369 -109.48 42.82 78.14
N ASP A 370 -110.16 41.88 77.49
CA ASP A 370 -111.63 41.84 77.49
C ASP A 370 -112.20 41.42 78.86
N ILE A 371 -111.55 40.50 79.58
CA ILE A 371 -111.90 40.21 80.98
C ILE A 371 -111.71 41.47 81.84
N GLY A 372 -110.62 42.22 81.65
CA GLY A 372 -110.41 43.50 82.34
C GLY A 372 -111.60 44.47 82.18
N LYS A 373 -112.09 44.65 80.94
CA LYS A 373 -113.28 45.48 80.66
C LYS A 373 -114.53 44.97 81.38
N VAL A 374 -114.73 43.65 81.45
CA VAL A 374 -115.87 43.06 82.15
C VAL A 374 -115.77 43.30 83.66
N LEU A 375 -114.57 43.20 84.24
CA LEU A 375 -114.34 43.49 85.66
C LEU A 375 -114.58 44.96 85.99
N ASP A 376 -114.21 45.90 85.12
CA ASP A 376 -114.54 47.31 85.29
C ASP A 376 -116.05 47.54 85.39
N VAL A 377 -116.85 46.85 84.55
CA VAL A 377 -118.32 46.92 84.59
C VAL A 377 -118.86 46.28 85.88
N ILE A 378 -118.32 45.13 86.31
CA ILE A 378 -118.74 44.47 87.56
C ILE A 378 -118.42 45.36 88.77
N ARG A 379 -117.25 46.00 88.79
CA ARG A 379 -116.86 46.94 89.85
C ARG A 379 -117.82 48.13 89.90
N ALA A 380 -118.13 48.70 88.74
CA ALA A 380 -119.11 49.79 88.63
C ALA A 380 -120.50 49.37 89.13
N ILE A 381 -120.97 48.15 88.78
CA ILE A 381 -122.24 47.61 89.28
C ILE A 381 -122.19 47.38 90.79
N ALA A 382 -121.09 46.84 91.32
CA ALA A 382 -120.92 46.61 92.76
C ALA A 382 -120.92 47.92 93.55
N GLU A 383 -120.24 48.96 93.07
CA GLU A 383 -120.26 50.31 93.66
C GLU A 383 -121.67 50.92 93.59
N GLN A 384 -122.35 50.80 92.44
CA GLN A 384 -123.73 51.26 92.29
C GLN A 384 -124.70 50.52 93.21
N THR A 385 -124.52 49.21 93.37
CA THR A 385 -125.32 48.35 94.27
C THR A 385 -125.05 48.70 95.73
N ASN A 386 -123.80 48.99 96.09
CA ASN A 386 -123.42 49.47 97.43
C ASN A 386 -124.08 50.82 97.75
N LEU A 387 -124.15 51.74 96.77
CA LEU A 387 -124.86 53.01 96.90
C LEU A 387 -126.38 52.85 97.03
N LEU A 388 -126.99 51.98 96.22
CA LEU A 388 -128.41 51.65 96.30
C LEU A 388 -128.78 51.01 97.65
N ALA A 389 -127.95 50.08 98.13
CA ALA A 389 -128.10 49.42 99.41
C ALA A 389 -127.96 50.41 100.58
N LEU A 390 -127.01 51.36 100.49
CA LEU A 390 -126.87 52.42 101.48
C LEU A 390 -128.13 53.31 101.54
N ASN A 391 -128.67 53.70 100.39
CA ASN A 391 -129.91 54.48 100.33
C ASN A 391 -131.11 53.70 100.91
N ALA A 392 -131.19 52.39 100.63
CA ALA A 392 -132.22 51.52 101.19
C ALA A 392 -132.08 51.34 102.72
N ALA A 393 -130.85 51.21 103.24
CA ALA A 393 -130.57 51.13 104.67
C ALA A 393 -130.95 52.43 105.40
N ILE A 394 -130.66 53.59 104.79
CA ILE A 394 -131.06 54.90 105.30
C ILE A 394 -132.59 55.01 105.39
N GLU A 395 -133.32 54.63 104.34
CA GLU A 395 -134.79 54.75 104.33
C GLU A 395 -135.46 53.70 105.26
N ALA A 396 -134.86 52.52 105.41
CA ALA A 396 -135.30 51.52 106.38
C ALA A 396 -135.11 51.97 107.84
N ALA A 397 -134.00 52.67 108.14
CA ALA A 397 -133.81 53.30 109.45
C ALA A 397 -134.84 54.42 109.72
N ARG A 398 -135.30 55.09 108.66
CA ARG A 398 -136.32 56.15 108.71
C ARG A 398 -137.72 55.63 109.02
N ALA A 399 -138.04 54.39 108.63
CA ALA A 399 -139.32 53.72 108.90
C ALA A 399 -139.45 53.13 110.32
N GLY A 400 -138.43 53.27 111.18
CA GLY A 400 -138.47 52.83 112.57
C GLY A 400 -138.68 51.31 112.73
N GLU A 401 -139.46 50.88 113.73
CA GLU A 401 -139.68 49.45 114.05
C GLU A 401 -140.27 48.63 112.88
N ALA A 402 -141.02 49.25 111.95
CA ALA A 402 -141.57 48.57 110.77
C ALA A 402 -140.50 48.28 109.69
N GLY A 403 -139.41 49.04 109.63
CA GLY A 403 -138.34 48.94 108.63
C GLY A 403 -137.20 47.99 109.02
N ARG A 404 -137.23 47.43 110.23
CA ARG A 404 -136.10 46.69 110.81
C ARG A 404 -135.70 45.45 109.99
N GLY A 405 -136.66 44.74 109.40
CA GLY A 405 -136.37 43.62 108.47
C GLY A 405 -135.72 44.07 107.17
N PHE A 406 -136.11 45.23 106.63
CA PHE A 406 -135.52 45.82 105.43
C PHE A 406 -134.10 46.36 105.68
N ALA A 407 -133.84 46.93 106.86
CA ALA A 407 -132.51 47.42 107.23
C ALA A 407 -131.48 46.28 107.25
N VAL A 408 -131.84 45.11 107.81
CA VAL A 408 -130.98 43.92 107.81
C VAL A 408 -130.69 43.44 106.38
N VAL A 409 -131.69 43.42 105.50
CA VAL A 409 -131.48 43.02 104.10
C VAL A 409 -130.61 44.05 103.36
N ALA A 410 -130.81 45.35 103.60
CA ALA A 410 -130.01 46.39 102.97
C ALA A 410 -128.54 46.35 103.43
N ASP A 411 -128.27 46.11 104.71
CA ASP A 411 -126.90 45.92 105.22
C ASP A 411 -126.25 44.64 104.65
N GLU A 412 -127.02 43.56 104.48
CA GLU A 412 -126.52 42.32 103.84
C GLU A 412 -126.19 42.53 102.36
N VAL A 413 -127.04 43.27 101.61
CA VAL A 413 -126.77 43.65 100.21
C VAL A 413 -125.55 44.57 100.14
N ARG A 414 -125.36 45.48 101.09
CA ARG A 414 -124.19 46.36 101.16
C ARG A 414 -122.91 45.58 101.42
N ALA A 415 -122.95 44.64 102.37
CA ALA A 415 -121.84 43.73 102.65
C ALA A 415 -121.50 42.85 101.44
N LEU A 416 -122.52 42.35 100.72
CA LEU A 416 -122.34 41.57 99.50
C LEU A 416 -121.74 42.41 98.36
N ALA A 417 -122.20 43.65 98.17
CA ALA A 417 -121.65 44.57 97.19
C ALA A 417 -120.19 44.93 97.49
N HIS A 418 -119.85 45.15 98.77
CA HIS A 418 -118.47 45.38 99.19
C HIS A 418 -117.57 44.15 98.95
N ARG A 419 -118.04 42.94 99.31
CA ARG A 419 -117.33 41.69 99.00
C ARG A 419 -117.16 41.46 97.49
N THR A 420 -118.15 41.85 96.69
CA THR A 420 -118.10 41.77 95.23
C THR A 420 -117.05 42.73 94.66
N ALA A 421 -117.02 43.99 95.12
CA ALA A 421 -116.01 44.97 94.72
C ALA A 421 -114.59 44.52 95.11
N GLN A 422 -114.40 44.01 96.33
CA GLN A 422 -113.11 43.50 96.79
C GLN A 422 -112.66 42.28 95.96
N SER A 423 -113.55 41.32 95.70
CA SER A 423 -113.23 40.14 94.87
C SER A 423 -112.90 40.55 93.43
N THR A 424 -113.61 41.56 92.89
CA THR A 424 -113.35 42.10 91.55
C THR A 424 -111.97 42.75 91.48
N GLN A 425 -111.54 43.47 92.52
CA GLN A 425 -110.20 44.05 92.61
C GLN A 425 -109.10 42.99 92.72
N GLU A 426 -109.34 41.89 93.44
CA GLU A 426 -108.43 40.76 93.49
C GLU A 426 -108.30 40.07 92.12
N ILE A 427 -109.40 39.89 91.39
CA ILE A 427 -109.39 39.36 90.02
C ILE A 427 -108.73 40.34 89.05
N GLU A 428 -108.96 41.65 89.18
CA GLU A 428 -108.31 42.70 88.38
C GLU A 428 -106.78 42.62 88.54
N LYS A 429 -106.28 42.43 89.76
CA LYS A 429 -104.86 42.22 90.03
C LYS A 429 -104.33 40.93 89.39
N MET A 430 -105.08 39.83 89.43
CA MET A 430 -104.71 38.58 88.74
C MET A 430 -104.68 38.75 87.22
N VAL A 431 -105.66 39.44 86.64
CA VAL A 431 -105.74 39.72 85.20
C VAL A 431 -104.63 40.66 84.75
N ALA A 432 -104.28 41.69 85.54
CA ALA A 432 -103.12 42.54 85.29
C ALA A 432 -101.81 41.73 85.32
N GLY A 433 -101.70 40.77 86.26
CA GLY A 433 -100.58 39.82 86.29
C GLY A 433 -100.51 38.93 85.04
N ILE A 434 -101.65 38.42 84.57
CA ILE A 434 -101.74 37.65 83.31
C ILE A 434 -101.35 38.53 82.12
N GLN A 435 -101.85 39.76 82.03
CA GLN A 435 -101.52 40.69 80.95
C GLN A 435 -100.02 40.99 80.89
N ASN A 436 -99.40 41.30 82.04
CA ASN A 436 -97.96 41.52 82.10
C ASN A 436 -97.17 40.25 81.70
N GLY A 437 -97.55 39.10 82.24
CA GLY A 437 -96.93 37.81 81.88
C GLY A 437 -97.09 37.45 80.40
N THR A 438 -98.24 37.75 79.78
CA THR A 438 -98.43 37.58 78.33
C THR A 438 -97.59 38.56 77.51
N GLY A 439 -97.39 39.80 77.99
CA GLY A 439 -96.53 40.78 77.33
C GLY A 439 -95.06 40.35 77.32
N GLU A 440 -94.54 39.91 78.46
CA GLU A 440 -93.20 39.32 78.57
C GLU A 440 -93.05 38.07 77.69
N ALA A 441 -94.08 37.22 77.64
CA ALA A 441 -94.08 36.04 76.80
C ALA A 441 -94.06 36.39 75.30
N VAL A 442 -94.85 37.37 74.82
CA VAL A 442 -94.79 37.85 73.42
C VAL A 442 -93.39 38.38 73.08
N GLN A 443 -92.78 39.17 73.95
CA GLN A 443 -91.42 39.68 73.74
C GLN A 443 -90.39 38.54 73.64
N SER A 444 -90.50 37.53 74.52
CA SER A 444 -89.65 36.34 74.48
C SER A 444 -89.85 35.53 73.19
N MET A 445 -91.08 35.43 72.70
CA MET A 445 -91.40 34.76 71.43
C MET A 445 -90.83 35.50 70.22
N GLN A 446 -90.88 36.84 70.21
CA GLN A 446 -90.24 37.65 69.16
C GLN A 446 -88.72 37.46 69.15
N GLN A 447 -88.09 37.47 70.33
CA GLN A 447 -86.64 37.21 70.43
C GLN A 447 -86.29 35.79 69.99
N SER A 448 -87.12 34.80 70.35
CA SER A 448 -86.94 33.41 69.93
C SER A 448 -87.07 33.27 68.41
N ASN A 449 -88.06 33.92 67.78
CA ASN A 449 -88.21 33.94 66.32
C ASN A 449 -86.97 34.52 65.62
N GLN A 450 -86.42 35.64 66.12
CA GLN A 450 -85.18 36.21 65.58
C GLN A 450 -83.98 35.26 65.72
N ARG A 451 -83.83 34.60 66.88
CA ARG A 451 -82.75 33.61 67.09
C ARG A 451 -82.88 32.42 66.15
N THR A 452 -84.10 31.93 65.94
CA THR A 452 -84.39 30.83 65.01
C THR A 452 -84.05 31.21 63.56
N GLN A 453 -84.39 32.44 63.13
CA GLN A 453 -84.01 32.93 61.79
C GLN A 453 -82.50 33.02 61.61
N ASN A 454 -81.77 33.58 62.58
CA ASN A 454 -80.30 33.62 62.53
C ASN A 454 -79.70 32.20 62.48
N THR A 455 -80.28 31.26 63.23
CA THR A 455 -79.83 29.85 63.23
C THR A 455 -80.10 29.18 61.88
N LEU A 456 -81.22 29.49 61.24
CA LEU A 456 -81.56 29.02 59.89
C LEU A 456 -80.55 29.51 58.84
N GLU A 457 -80.15 30.78 58.93
CA GLU A 457 -79.15 31.38 58.03
C GLU A 457 -77.78 30.72 58.21
N MET A 458 -77.32 30.53 59.46
CA MET A 458 -76.07 29.81 59.76
C MET A 458 -76.09 28.37 59.24
N ALA A 459 -77.20 27.65 59.40
CA ALA A 459 -77.34 26.28 58.91
C ALA A 459 -77.27 26.23 57.38
N ARG A 460 -77.92 27.16 56.66
CA ARG A 460 -77.81 27.27 55.20
C ARG A 460 -76.38 27.57 54.75
N ALA A 461 -75.70 28.50 55.41
CA ALA A 461 -74.31 28.82 55.10
C ALA A 461 -73.38 27.61 55.29
N ALA A 462 -73.60 26.82 56.36
CA ALA A 462 -72.88 25.56 56.57
C ALA A 462 -73.15 24.53 55.45
N GLY A 463 -74.40 24.44 54.97
CA GLY A 463 -74.76 23.57 53.84
C GLY A 463 -74.02 23.95 52.55
N VAL A 464 -73.96 25.24 52.22
CA VAL A 464 -73.21 25.75 51.05
C VAL A 464 -71.71 25.47 51.19
N ALA A 465 -71.14 25.67 52.38
CA ALA A 465 -69.73 25.37 52.63
C ALA A 465 -69.40 23.88 52.42
N LEU A 466 -70.27 22.98 52.88
CA LEU A 466 -70.12 21.53 52.67
C LEU A 466 -70.23 21.15 51.19
N GLU A 467 -71.11 21.79 50.43
CA GLU A 467 -71.19 21.58 48.98
C GLU A 467 -69.90 22.00 48.27
N GLN A 468 -69.33 23.15 48.62
CA GLN A 468 -68.06 23.62 48.06
C GLN A 468 -66.88 22.71 48.45
N ILE A 469 -66.90 22.14 49.65
CA ILE A 469 -65.95 21.09 50.08
C ILE A 469 -66.08 19.84 49.19
N THR A 470 -67.31 19.33 48.97
CA THR A 470 -67.51 18.15 48.11
C THR A 470 -67.04 18.36 46.67
N GLN A 471 -67.23 19.56 46.12
CA GLN A 471 -66.75 19.91 44.78
C GLN A 471 -65.22 19.96 44.73
N SER A 472 -64.58 20.56 45.74
CA SER A 472 -63.13 20.64 45.84
C SER A 472 -62.48 19.26 45.99
N ILE A 473 -63.08 18.39 46.82
CA ILE A 473 -62.61 17.01 47.00
C ILE A 473 -62.76 16.20 45.71
N SER A 474 -63.85 16.40 44.95
CA SER A 474 -64.03 15.73 43.66
C SER A 474 -62.93 16.11 42.66
N LEU A 475 -62.54 17.39 42.63
CA LEU A 475 -61.42 17.86 41.80
C LEU A 475 -60.07 17.27 42.24
N ILE A 476 -59.83 17.14 43.55
CA ILE A 476 -58.61 16.48 44.08
C ILE A 476 -58.58 15.02 43.60
N ASN A 477 -59.71 14.32 43.69
CA ASN A 477 -59.80 12.94 43.24
C ASN A 477 -59.48 12.79 41.74
N GLU A 478 -60.05 13.64 40.89
CA GLU A 478 -59.77 13.66 39.46
C GLU A 478 -58.28 13.91 39.17
N ARG A 479 -57.67 14.89 39.86
CA ARG A 479 -56.23 15.18 39.70
C ARG A 479 -55.34 14.01 40.13
N ASN A 480 -55.69 13.30 41.21
CA ASN A 480 -54.93 12.15 41.65
C ASN A 480 -54.96 11.00 40.63
N LEU A 481 -56.07 10.79 39.92
CA LEU A 481 -56.14 9.81 38.83
C LEU A 481 -55.18 10.17 37.69
N VAL A 482 -55.10 11.46 37.33
CA VAL A 482 -54.15 11.95 36.32
C VAL A 482 -52.71 11.79 36.80
N ILE A 483 -52.40 12.10 38.07
CA ILE A 483 -51.07 11.91 38.65
C ILE A 483 -50.68 10.44 38.63
N ALA A 484 -51.59 9.53 39.00
CA ALA A 484 -51.34 8.08 38.96
C ALA A 484 -51.02 7.62 37.54
N SER A 485 -51.83 8.01 36.54
CA SER A 485 -51.59 7.67 35.13
C SER A 485 -50.27 8.24 34.60
N ALA A 486 -49.94 9.50 34.92
CA ALA A 486 -48.68 10.12 34.50
C ALA A 486 -47.47 9.43 35.15
N SER A 487 -47.62 8.98 36.40
CA SER A 487 -46.58 8.23 37.10
C SER A 487 -46.37 6.83 36.50
N GLU A 488 -47.43 6.14 36.08
CA GLU A 488 -47.30 4.87 35.35
C GLU A 488 -46.54 5.03 34.02
N GLU A 489 -46.85 6.09 33.27
CA GLU A 489 -46.15 6.43 32.03
C GLU A 489 -44.66 6.75 32.30
N GLN A 490 -44.37 7.55 33.33
CA GLN A 490 -42.99 7.82 33.75
C GLN A 490 -42.24 6.54 34.15
N ALA A 491 -42.87 5.62 34.87
CA ALA A 491 -42.25 4.34 35.25
C ALA A 491 -41.97 3.45 34.03
N GLN A 492 -42.80 3.53 32.99
CA GLN A 492 -42.52 2.87 31.72
C GLN A 492 -41.29 3.48 31.03
N VAL A 493 -41.20 4.81 30.96
CA VAL A 493 -40.05 5.51 30.38
C VAL A 493 -38.77 5.20 31.16
N SER A 494 -38.79 5.19 32.49
CA SER A 494 -37.62 4.84 33.31
C SER A 494 -37.11 3.42 33.01
N ARG A 495 -38.02 2.44 32.86
CA ARG A 495 -37.65 1.06 32.47
C ARG A 495 -37.05 0.97 31.07
N GLU A 496 -37.51 1.80 30.14
CA GLU A 496 -36.93 1.89 28.81
C GLU A 496 -35.52 2.50 28.84
N VAL A 497 -35.33 3.56 29.64
CA VAL A 497 -34.01 4.16 29.86
C VAL A 497 -33.04 3.17 30.49
N ASP A 498 -33.48 2.40 31.50
CA ASP A 498 -32.67 1.35 32.14
C ASP A 498 -32.20 0.30 31.10
N ARG A 499 -33.12 -0.18 30.25
CA ARG A 499 -32.78 -1.10 29.16
C ARG A 499 -31.79 -0.50 28.16
N ASN A 500 -31.92 0.79 27.85
CA ASN A 500 -30.98 1.48 26.97
C ASN A 500 -29.59 1.61 27.61
N LEU A 501 -29.50 1.86 28.92
CA LEU A 501 -28.23 1.89 29.65
C LEU A 501 -27.51 0.54 29.61
N VAL A 502 -28.24 -0.57 29.74
CA VAL A 502 -27.67 -1.92 29.57
C VAL A 502 -27.08 -2.10 28.16
N ASN A 503 -27.80 -1.70 27.12
CA ASN A 503 -27.29 -1.78 25.75
C ASN A 503 -26.02 -0.92 25.54
N ILE A 504 -25.98 0.28 26.13
CA ILE A 504 -24.81 1.17 26.05
C ILE A 504 -23.62 0.54 26.80
N ARG A 505 -23.84 -0.09 27.96
CA ARG A 505 -22.81 -0.82 28.71
C ARG A 505 -22.23 -1.97 27.90
N ASP A 506 -23.08 -2.76 27.23
CA ASP A 506 -22.62 -3.86 26.39
C ASP A 506 -21.78 -3.34 25.21
N LEU A 507 -22.22 -2.24 24.58
CA LEU A 507 -21.47 -1.58 23.51
C LEU A 507 -20.12 -1.01 23.99
N ALA A 508 -20.09 -0.43 25.20
CA ALA A 508 -18.85 0.04 25.82
C ALA A 508 -17.88 -1.13 26.09
N THR A 509 -18.39 -2.27 26.54
CA THR A 509 -17.59 -3.49 26.75
C THR A 509 -17.02 -4.02 25.44
N GLN A 510 -17.82 -4.06 24.37
CA GLN A 510 -17.37 -4.44 23.03
C GLN A 510 -16.30 -3.46 22.50
N SER A 511 -16.50 -2.15 22.72
CA SER A 511 -15.55 -1.12 22.32
C SER A 511 -14.22 -1.25 23.07
N ALA A 512 -14.25 -1.64 24.35
CA ALA A 512 -13.05 -1.90 25.14
C ALA A 512 -12.28 -3.14 24.63
N ALA A 513 -13.00 -4.19 24.22
CA ALA A 513 -12.37 -5.33 23.55
C ALA A 513 -11.72 -4.92 22.23
N GLY A 514 -12.39 -4.11 21.41
CA GLY A 514 -11.85 -3.58 20.15
C GLY A 514 -10.63 -2.66 20.34
N ALA A 515 -10.61 -1.84 21.39
CA ALA A 515 -9.45 -1.03 21.76
C ALA A 515 -8.26 -1.93 22.12
N ASN A 516 -8.45 -2.97 22.96
CA ASN A 516 -7.38 -3.91 23.28
C ASN A 516 -6.82 -4.63 22.04
N GLN A 517 -7.68 -5.02 21.09
CA GLN A 517 -7.24 -5.62 19.83
C GLN A 517 -6.42 -4.64 18.98
N THR A 518 -6.85 -3.38 18.88
CA THR A 518 -6.13 -2.32 18.18
C THR A 518 -4.77 -2.07 18.82
N SER A 519 -4.69 -2.02 20.15
CA SER A 519 -3.43 -1.85 20.89
C SER A 519 -2.44 -2.99 20.59
N ALA A 520 -2.90 -4.24 20.63
CA ALA A 520 -2.07 -5.39 20.28
C ALA A 520 -1.59 -5.34 18.83
N ALA A 521 -2.45 -4.95 17.89
CA ALA A 521 -2.09 -4.79 16.48
C ALA A 521 -1.06 -3.68 16.27
N SER A 522 -1.21 -2.54 16.96
CA SER A 522 -0.24 -1.44 16.92
C SER A 522 1.13 -1.86 17.44
N HIS A 523 1.19 -2.66 18.52
CA HIS A 523 2.45 -3.22 18.99
C HIS A 523 3.12 -4.13 17.97
N GLU A 524 2.36 -5.01 17.30
CA GLU A 524 2.91 -5.85 16.22
C GLU A 524 3.36 -5.02 15.00
N LEU A 525 2.64 -3.97 14.62
CA LEU A 525 3.07 -3.06 13.54
C LEU A 525 4.37 -2.34 13.89
N SER A 526 4.50 -1.85 15.12
CA SER A 526 5.75 -1.24 15.61
C SER A 526 6.91 -2.24 15.57
N ARG A 527 6.69 -3.47 16.04
CA ARG A 527 7.68 -4.55 15.97
C ARG A 527 8.08 -4.87 14.52
N LEU A 528 7.10 -4.98 13.62
CA LEU A 528 7.35 -5.27 12.20
C LEU A 528 8.12 -4.12 11.52
N ALA A 529 7.82 -2.87 11.87
CA ALA A 529 8.54 -1.70 11.39
C ALA A 529 10.01 -1.71 11.85
N VAL A 530 10.27 -2.07 13.11
CA VAL A 530 11.63 -2.24 13.65
C VAL A 530 12.37 -3.38 12.94
N ASP A 531 11.72 -4.53 12.75
CA ASP A 531 12.29 -5.67 12.02
C ASP A 531 12.63 -5.29 10.56
N LEU A 532 11.75 -4.53 9.90
CA LEU A 532 11.96 -4.02 8.54
C LEU A 532 13.18 -3.08 8.48
N ASN A 533 13.28 -2.17 9.45
CA ASN A 533 14.43 -1.28 9.58
C ASN A 533 15.73 -2.07 9.82
N GLY A 534 15.68 -3.12 10.64
CA GLY A 534 16.79 -4.04 10.88
C GLY A 534 17.22 -4.81 9.63
N MET A 535 16.28 -5.22 8.76
CA MET A 535 16.59 -5.85 7.48
C MET A 535 17.25 -4.87 6.50
N VAL A 536 16.73 -3.65 6.42
CA VAL A 536 17.29 -2.57 5.58
C VAL A 536 18.68 -2.18 6.05
N ALA A 537 18.92 -2.11 7.36
CA ALA A 537 20.21 -1.76 7.95
C ALA A 537 21.36 -2.74 7.62
N ARG A 538 21.05 -3.93 7.10
CA ARG A 538 22.07 -4.86 6.57
C ARG A 538 22.73 -4.34 5.30
N PHE A 539 22.05 -3.46 4.56
CA PHE A 539 22.59 -2.83 3.36
C PHE A 539 23.36 -1.57 3.75
N VAL A 540 24.58 -1.44 3.22
CA VAL A 540 25.42 -0.24 3.40
C VAL A 540 25.18 0.67 2.20
N ILE A 541 24.64 1.86 2.43
CA ILE A 541 24.13 2.78 1.38
C ILE A 541 25.03 3.98 1.18
#